data_AF-A0A1R1QBN2-F1
#
_entry.id   AF-A0A1R1QBN2-F1
#
_cell.length_a   1.000
_cell.length_b   1.000
_cell.length_c   1.000
_cell.angle_alpha   90.00
_cell.angle_beta   90.00
_cell.angle_gamma   90.00
#
_symmetry.space_group_name_H-M   'P 1'
#
loop_
_entity.id
_entity.type
_entity.pdbx_description
1 polymer ?
#
loop_
_entity_poly.entity_id
_entity_poly.type
_entity_poly.pdbx_seq_one_letter_code
_entity_poly.pdbx_strand_id
1 'polypeptide(L)'
;MSESFWDSAGNFLHISYTENERKRDDYKNLYDFLSDKESEVKTKLSDAKATKKAYKTNNLPDMKIPSHEFENARHEKDADLKDLIKHFDDMLDDIQSAKTKAKSKWEHYKAKAEAEEKKA
;
A
#
# COMPACT_ATOMS: atom_id res chain seq x y z
N MET A 1 -3.54 25.47 -20.37
CA MET A 1 -3.36 25.54 -18.91
C MET A 1 -4.19 26.71 -18.44
N SER A 2 -5.43 26.49 -18.03
CA SER A 2 -6.29 27.55 -17.51
C SER A 2 -6.19 27.54 -16.00
N GLU A 3 -5.57 28.57 -15.43
CA GLU A 3 -5.66 28.85 -14.00
C GLU A 3 -7.14 28.98 -13.63
N SER A 4 -7.56 28.22 -12.63
CA SER A 4 -8.96 28.23 -12.19
C SER A 4 -9.25 29.58 -11.55
N PHE A 5 -10.42 30.15 -11.82
CA PHE A 5 -10.88 31.44 -11.27
C PHE A 5 -10.68 31.55 -9.75
N TRP A 6 -10.74 30.42 -9.04
CA TRP A 6 -10.49 30.30 -7.61
C TRP A 6 -9.02 30.55 -7.19
N ASP A 7 -8.05 30.18 -8.01
CA ASP A 7 -6.62 30.44 -7.76
C ASP A 7 -6.31 31.95 -7.86
N SER A 8 -6.98 32.65 -8.78
CA SER A 8 -6.82 34.10 -8.99
C SER A 8 -7.41 34.93 -7.84
N ALA A 9 -8.56 34.51 -7.30
CA ALA A 9 -9.21 35.19 -6.17
C ALA A 9 -8.46 35.00 -4.84
N GLY A 10 -7.85 33.83 -4.62
CA GLY A 10 -7.03 33.56 -3.43
C GLY A 10 -5.76 34.40 -3.36
N ASN A 11 -5.15 34.67 -4.53
CA ASN A 11 -3.95 35.51 -4.64
C ASN A 11 -4.22 37.00 -4.36
N PHE A 12 -5.46 37.47 -4.60
CA PHE A 12 -5.86 38.87 -4.37
C PHE A 12 -6.12 39.20 -2.87
N LEU A 13 -6.43 38.20 -2.03
CA LEU A 13 -6.82 38.42 -0.63
C LEU A 13 -5.77 38.00 0.42
N HIS A 14 -4.56 37.57 0.04
CA HIS A 14 -3.58 36.98 0.97
C HIS A 14 -4.14 35.80 1.80
N ILE A 15 -5.12 35.08 1.24
CA ILE A 15 -5.66 33.82 1.78
C ILE A 15 -5.34 32.68 0.80
N SER A 16 -4.14 32.70 0.21
CA SER A 16 -3.76 31.72 -0.81
C SER A 16 -3.13 30.51 -0.15
N TYR A 17 -3.87 29.40 -0.12
CA TYR A 17 -3.33 28.07 0.13
C TYR A 17 -2.09 27.85 -0.75
N THR A 18 -0.93 27.83 -0.12
CA THR A 18 0.36 27.83 -0.81
C THR A 18 0.62 26.48 -1.48
N GLU A 19 1.45 26.47 -2.50
CA GLU A 19 1.84 25.23 -3.18
C GLU A 19 2.54 24.22 -2.23
N ASN A 20 3.21 24.71 -1.18
CA ASN A 20 3.81 23.84 -0.17
C ASN A 20 2.76 23.23 0.78
N GLU A 21 1.71 23.97 1.14
CA GLU A 21 0.57 23.42 1.89
C GLU A 21 -0.18 22.37 1.08
N ARG A 22 -0.38 22.60 -0.22
CA ARG A 22 -0.95 21.61 -1.15
C ARG A 22 -0.15 20.33 -1.16
N LYS A 23 1.17 20.44 -1.38
CA LYS A 23 2.07 19.28 -1.39
C LYS A 23 2.13 18.59 -0.03
N ARG A 24 2.11 19.33 1.07
CA ARG A 24 2.03 18.76 2.42
C ARG A 24 0.80 17.87 2.51
N ASP A 25 -0.38 18.39 2.17
CA ASP A 25 -1.63 17.64 2.32
C ASP A 25 -1.71 16.45 1.36
N ASP A 26 -1.22 16.58 0.13
CA ASP A 26 -1.12 15.48 -0.82
C ASP A 26 -0.23 14.33 -0.30
N TYR A 27 0.95 14.65 0.24
CA TYR A 27 1.83 13.63 0.81
C TYR A 27 1.29 13.05 2.13
N LYS A 28 0.50 13.82 2.88
CA LYS A 28 -0.21 13.33 4.06
C LYS A 28 -1.28 12.32 3.66
N ASN A 29 -2.11 12.66 2.68
CA ASN A 29 -3.14 11.78 2.13
C ASN A 29 -2.54 10.50 1.55
N LEU A 30 -1.42 10.62 0.82
CA LEU A 30 -0.69 9.46 0.31
C LEU A 30 -0.15 8.56 1.44
N TYR A 31 0.43 9.14 2.48
CA TYR A 31 0.90 8.40 3.65
C TYR A 31 -0.24 7.64 4.34
N ASP A 32 -1.38 8.30 4.54
CA ASP A 32 -2.55 7.71 5.19
C ASP A 32 -3.13 6.57 4.32
N PHE A 33 -3.29 6.79 3.01
CA PHE A 33 -3.70 5.75 2.06
C PHE A 33 -2.78 4.53 2.07
N LEU A 34 -1.47 4.74 2.06
CA LEU A 34 -0.49 3.64 2.10
C LEU A 34 -0.52 2.91 3.45
N SER A 35 -0.79 3.62 4.55
CA SER A 35 -0.95 3.01 5.88
C SER A 35 -2.15 2.06 5.93
N ASP A 36 -3.28 2.48 5.36
CA ASP A 36 -4.49 1.66 5.28
C ASP A 36 -4.25 0.43 4.40
N LYS A 37 -3.62 0.61 3.23
CA LYS A 37 -3.31 -0.50 2.32
C LYS A 37 -2.31 -1.49 2.91
N GLU A 38 -1.31 -1.02 3.64
CA GLU A 38 -0.39 -1.89 4.37
C GLU A 38 -1.14 -2.78 5.37
N SER A 39 -2.06 -2.20 6.14
CA SER A 39 -2.87 -2.93 7.13
C SER A 39 -3.76 -3.98 6.45
N GLU A 40 -4.42 -3.61 5.36
CA GLU A 40 -5.30 -4.49 4.59
C GLU A 40 -4.53 -5.70 4.03
N VAL A 41 -3.40 -5.45 3.37
CA VAL A 41 -2.57 -6.52 2.79
C VAL A 41 -1.98 -7.41 3.89
N LYS A 42 -1.48 -6.84 5.00
CA LYS A 42 -0.98 -7.62 6.14
C LYS A 42 -2.03 -8.57 6.70
N THR A 43 -3.26 -8.10 6.87
CA THR A 43 -4.36 -8.90 7.40
C THR A 43 -4.68 -10.06 6.46
N LYS A 44 -4.95 -9.76 5.19
CA LYS A 44 -5.29 -10.77 4.18
C LYS A 44 -4.16 -11.79 3.97
N LEU A 45 -2.91 -11.35 4.00
CA LEU A 45 -1.75 -12.23 3.84
C LEU A 45 -1.56 -13.15 5.06
N SER A 46 -1.80 -12.63 6.26
CA SER A 46 -1.81 -13.44 7.49
C SER A 46 -2.87 -14.52 7.42
N ASP A 47 -4.09 -14.18 7.00
CA ASP A 47 -5.19 -15.12 6.84
C ASP A 47 -4.85 -16.21 5.80
N ALA A 48 -4.33 -15.81 4.63
CA ALA A 48 -3.91 -16.75 3.60
C ALA A 48 -2.82 -17.73 4.09
N LYS A 49 -1.82 -17.23 4.83
CA LYS A 49 -0.77 -18.05 5.44
C LYS A 49 -1.34 -19.01 6.49
N ALA A 50 -2.30 -18.58 7.30
CA ALA A 50 -2.98 -19.41 8.29
C ALA A 50 -3.81 -20.52 7.63
N THR A 51 -4.62 -20.20 6.62
CA THR A 51 -5.41 -21.17 5.85
C THR A 51 -4.51 -22.20 5.16
N LYS A 52 -3.41 -21.77 4.53
CA LYS A 52 -2.43 -22.69 3.93
C LYS A 52 -1.84 -23.65 4.96
N LYS A 53 -1.51 -23.16 6.17
CA LYS A 53 -0.98 -24.00 7.25
C LYS A 53 -2.00 -25.04 7.72
N ALA A 54 -3.28 -24.66 7.83
CA ALA A 54 -4.36 -25.57 8.20
C ALA A 54 -4.68 -26.62 7.11
N TYR A 55 -4.44 -26.29 5.83
CA TYR A 55 -4.65 -27.22 4.72
C TYR A 55 -3.66 -28.40 4.73
N LYS A 56 -2.41 -28.19 5.17
CA LYS A 56 -1.37 -29.23 5.20
C LYS A 56 -1.65 -30.42 6.11
N THR A 57 -2.70 -30.40 6.93
CA THR A 57 -2.96 -31.41 7.98
C THR A 57 -3.80 -32.62 7.56
N ASN A 58 -4.24 -32.76 6.30
CA ASN A 58 -5.06 -33.90 5.86
C ASN A 58 -4.40 -34.65 4.69
N ASN A 59 -3.65 -35.72 4.97
CA ASN A 59 -3.16 -36.62 3.92
C ASN A 59 -4.29 -37.52 3.42
N LEU A 60 -4.51 -37.53 2.11
CA LEU A 60 -5.35 -38.53 1.45
C LEU A 60 -4.58 -39.86 1.34
N PRO A 61 -5.26 -41.02 1.46
CA PRO A 61 -4.60 -42.32 1.35
C PRO A 61 -4.06 -42.58 -0.07
N ASP A 62 -2.79 -42.95 -0.13
CA ASP A 62 -1.87 -42.88 -1.28
C ASP A 62 -2.14 -43.82 -2.49
N MET A 63 -3.26 -44.54 -2.54
CA MET A 63 -3.37 -45.75 -3.41
C MET A 63 -4.66 -45.90 -4.24
N LYS A 64 -5.21 -44.82 -4.80
CA LYS A 64 -6.21 -44.94 -5.90
C LYS A 64 -5.85 -44.01 -7.07
N ILE A 65 -6.12 -44.43 -8.31
CA ILE A 65 -5.78 -43.72 -9.55
C ILE A 65 -6.28 -42.24 -9.59
N PRO A 66 -7.40 -41.82 -8.94
CA PRO A 66 -7.74 -40.40 -8.78
C PRO A 66 -6.79 -39.62 -7.85
N SER A 67 -6.07 -40.29 -6.96
CA SER A 67 -5.14 -39.68 -6.00
C SER A 67 -3.88 -39.16 -6.69
N HIS A 68 -3.40 -39.80 -7.76
CA HIS A 68 -2.16 -39.37 -8.43
C HIS A 68 -2.35 -38.07 -9.21
N GLU A 69 -3.42 -37.97 -10.02
CA GLU A 69 -3.74 -36.72 -10.74
C GLU A 69 -4.09 -35.58 -9.77
N PHE A 70 -4.80 -35.90 -8.69
CA PHE A 70 -5.09 -34.93 -7.63
C PHE A 70 -3.82 -34.42 -6.97
N GLU A 71 -2.85 -35.29 -6.69
CA GLU A 71 -1.63 -34.90 -5.99
C GLU A 71 -0.70 -34.06 -6.88
N ASN A 72 -0.60 -34.39 -8.17
CA ASN A 72 0.11 -33.55 -9.14
C ASN A 72 -0.54 -32.15 -9.25
N ALA A 73 -1.87 -32.09 -9.38
CA ALA A 73 -2.59 -30.81 -9.41
C ALA A 73 -2.44 -30.03 -8.10
N ARG A 74 -2.42 -30.71 -6.95
CA ARG A 74 -2.16 -30.11 -5.65
C ARG A 74 -0.77 -29.49 -5.60
N HIS A 75 0.27 -30.18 -6.09
CA HIS A 75 1.62 -29.63 -6.13
C HIS A 75 1.72 -28.36 -7.00
N GLU A 76 1.07 -28.35 -8.16
CA GLU A 76 0.99 -27.14 -9.01
C GLU A 76 0.29 -25.99 -8.28
N LYS A 77 -0.86 -26.25 -7.64
CA LYS A 77 -1.59 -25.22 -6.89
C LYS A 77 -0.85 -24.74 -5.64
N ASP A 78 -0.11 -25.62 -4.97
CA ASP A 78 0.75 -25.26 -3.84
C ASP A 78 1.91 -24.35 -4.26
N ALA A 79 2.44 -24.55 -5.47
CA ALA A 79 3.46 -23.70 -6.08
C ALA A 79 2.87 -22.34 -6.48
N ASP A 80 1.74 -22.30 -7.21
CA ASP A 80 1.01 -21.07 -7.56
C ASP A 80 0.73 -20.24 -6.29
N LEU A 81 0.23 -20.88 -5.23
CA LEU A 81 -0.07 -20.23 -3.96
C LEU A 81 1.19 -19.72 -3.26
N LYS A 82 2.33 -20.42 -3.38
CA LYS A 82 3.61 -19.96 -2.81
C LYS A 82 4.08 -18.69 -3.52
N ASP A 83 3.98 -18.64 -4.84
CA ASP A 83 4.39 -17.48 -5.63
C ASP A 83 3.47 -16.28 -5.36
N LEU A 84 2.16 -16.52 -5.22
CA LEU A 84 1.21 -15.47 -4.85
C LEU A 84 1.48 -14.90 -3.46
N ILE A 85 1.78 -15.76 -2.47
CA ILE A 85 2.17 -15.31 -1.12
C ILE A 85 3.43 -14.44 -1.19
N LYS A 86 4.43 -14.88 -1.96
CA LYS A 86 5.67 -14.11 -2.14
C LYS A 86 5.40 -12.76 -2.79
N HIS A 87 4.57 -12.71 -3.83
CA HIS A 87 4.19 -11.47 -4.49
C HIS A 87 3.59 -10.44 -3.51
N PHE A 88 2.72 -10.89 -2.60
CA PHE A 88 2.15 -10.02 -1.58
C PHE A 88 3.13 -9.62 -0.46
N ASP A 89 4.08 -10.50 -0.11
CA ASP A 89 5.18 -10.12 0.78
C ASP A 89 6.04 -9.01 0.15
N ASP A 90 6.42 -9.15 -1.13
CA ASP A 90 7.20 -8.14 -1.87
C ASP A 90 6.41 -6.81 -1.99
N MET A 91 5.10 -6.89 -2.25
CA MET A 91 4.22 -5.71 -2.29
C MET A 91 4.15 -4.98 -0.94
N LEU A 92 4.18 -5.70 0.18
CA LEU A 92 4.22 -5.07 1.51
C LEU A 92 5.50 -4.28 1.72
N ASP A 93 6.64 -4.79 1.27
CA ASP A 93 7.91 -4.08 1.34
C ASP A 93 7.90 -2.81 0.48
N ASP A 94 7.32 -2.89 -0.73
CA ASP A 94 7.13 -1.73 -1.62
C ASP A 94 6.22 -0.67 -0.98
N ILE A 95 5.10 -1.08 -0.37
CA ILE A 95 4.18 -0.17 0.35
C ILE A 95 4.90 0.50 1.51
N GLN A 96 5.67 -0.25 2.31
CA GLN A 96 6.42 0.32 3.44
C GLN A 96 7.48 1.32 2.99
N SER A 97 8.19 1.02 1.89
CA SER A 97 9.16 1.93 1.27
C SER A 97 8.50 3.20 0.76
N ALA A 98 7.38 3.08 0.04
CA ALA A 98 6.60 4.21 -0.46
C ALA A 98 6.04 5.06 0.69
N LYS A 99 5.53 4.42 1.76
CA LYS A 99 4.99 5.09 2.94
C LYS A 99 6.06 5.92 3.65
N THR A 100 7.25 5.34 3.82
CA THR A 100 8.40 6.03 4.43
C THR A 100 8.79 7.27 3.61
N LYS A 101 8.82 7.14 2.28
CA LYS A 101 9.09 8.27 1.37
C LYS A 101 8.01 9.33 1.45
N ALA A 102 6.74 8.95 1.48
CA ALA A 102 5.61 9.87 1.60
C ALA A 102 5.66 10.66 2.91
N LYS A 103 5.96 9.98 4.03
CA LYS A 103 6.16 10.63 5.34
C LYS A 103 7.29 11.67 5.30
N SER A 104 8.45 11.30 4.75
CA SER A 104 9.59 12.20 4.63
C SER A 104 9.26 13.44 3.78
N LYS A 105 8.53 13.26 2.67
CA LYS A 105 8.08 14.38 1.83
C LYS A 105 7.06 15.26 2.54
N TRP A 106 6.11 14.66 3.27
CA TRP A 106 5.16 15.41 4.10
C TRP A 106 5.89 16.28 5.15
N GLU A 107 6.85 15.73 5.88
CA GLU A 107 7.65 16.47 6.87
C GLU A 107 8.42 17.64 6.21
N HIS A 108 9.00 17.40 5.04
CA HIS A 108 9.71 18.41 4.26
C HIS A 108 8.80 19.57 3.83
N TYR A 109 7.63 19.28 3.27
CA TYR A 109 6.69 20.32 2.82
C TYR A 109 5.98 21.01 3.98
N LYS A 110 5.76 20.31 5.09
CA LYS A 110 5.30 20.91 6.35
C LYS A 110 6.29 21.97 6.84
N ALA A 111 7.57 21.65 6.91
CA ALA A 111 8.60 22.60 7.34
C ALA A 111 8.71 23.81 6.40
N LYS A 112 8.53 23.61 5.09
CA LYS A 112 8.50 24.70 4.11
C LYS A 112 7.29 25.61 4.26
N ALA A 113 6.09 25.04 4.42
CA ALA A 113 4.87 25.82 4.65
C ALA A 113 4.99 26.66 5.93
N GLU A 114 5.46 26.06 7.04
CA GLU A 114 5.69 26.79 8.30
C GLU A 114 6.73 27.92 8.17
N ALA A 115 7.72 27.77 7.28
CA ALA A 115 8.73 28.79 7.01
C ALA A 115 8.20 29.93 6.11
N GLU A 116 7.24 29.65 5.24
CA GLU A 116 6.56 30.64 4.39
C GLU A 116 5.56 31.46 5.21
N GLU A 117 4.77 30.82 6.08
CA GLU A 117 3.87 31.50 7.01
C GLU A 117 4.61 32.47 7.94
N LYS A 118 5.83 32.13 8.38
CA LYS A 118 6.65 33.02 9.23
C LYS A 118 7.27 34.21 8.50
N LYS A 119 7.29 34.19 7.16
CA LYS A 119 7.88 35.25 6.32
C LYS A 119 6.82 36.16 5.70
N ALA A 120 5.55 35.75 5.71
CA ALA A 120 4.39 36.55 5.35
C ALA A 120 3.97 37.46 6.51
#